data_AF-A0A820XMF3-F1
#
_entry.id   AF-A0A820XMF3-F1
#
_cell.length_a   1.000
_cell.length_b   1.000
_cell.length_c   1.000
_cell.angle_alpha   90.00
_cell.angle_beta   90.00
_cell.angle_gamma   90.00
#
_symmetry.space_group_name_H-M   'P 1'
#
loop_
_entity.id
_entity.type
_entity.pdbx_description
1 polymer ?
#
loop_
_entity_poly.entity_id
_entity_poly.type
_entity_poly.pdbx_seq_one_letter_code
_entity_poly.pdbx_strand_id
1 'polypeptide(L)'
;MLESLHKSTDFQGYFESCAPKFCTYSYPQRFSLPYIMTTLISITGGLNIVVRILSSWIVKFLIRKKQLIVAKEIDESNSDINLNKQSIKMRVNKLFVEARNSLITLNLFKKTLVDIRHGIYSTRIYIILLTAGAIIMTVYSTIVRTSTSIIVQNPTLLQFEKLYQQYPSTLSCPCQNLSVMHSSIMTIWPRYHQVCSSKFVQNDGWLKYWPMILIEPNNTNSRDFPSNDFRVTGQAFFQQLQTFCALATEILANAVETFNRTNFVSAKPLAKADFNSQALAIFTQFKQQVSV
;
A
#
# COMPACT_ATOMS: atom_id res chain seq x y z
N MET A 1 14.10 -32.34 28.79
CA MET A 1 13.50 -33.51 28.10
C MET A 1 13.20 -33.22 26.64
N LEU A 2 12.79 -32.01 26.28
CA LEU A 2 12.82 -31.56 24.88
C LEU A 2 14.28 -31.43 24.41
N GLU A 3 14.59 -31.91 23.21
CA GLU A 3 15.91 -31.76 22.56
C GLU A 3 15.86 -30.64 21.51
N SER A 4 14.86 -30.69 20.62
CA SER A 4 14.65 -29.66 19.61
C SER A 4 13.18 -29.53 19.23
N LEU A 5 12.83 -28.37 18.68
CA LEU A 5 11.51 -28.10 18.12
C LEU A 5 11.66 -27.78 16.64
N HIS A 6 10.89 -28.44 15.79
CA HIS A 6 10.91 -28.25 14.35
C HIS A 6 9.58 -27.71 13.86
N LYS A 7 9.61 -27.00 12.72
CA LYS A 7 8.42 -26.48 12.06
C LYS A 7 8.48 -26.66 10.54
N SER A 8 7.31 -26.80 9.93
CA SER A 8 7.09 -26.66 8.49
C SER A 8 5.93 -25.69 8.26
N THR A 9 6.00 -24.85 7.24
CA THR A 9 4.98 -23.84 6.91
C THR A 9 4.38 -24.12 5.54
N ASP A 10 3.08 -23.91 5.39
CA ASP A 10 2.35 -24.04 4.14
C ASP A 10 1.81 -22.67 3.68
N PHE A 11 2.54 -22.06 2.75
CA PHE A 11 2.13 -20.78 2.16
C PHE A 11 0.97 -20.92 1.17
N GLN A 12 0.90 -22.04 0.44
CA GLN A 12 -0.17 -22.24 -0.53
C GLN A 12 -1.49 -22.47 0.20
N GLY A 13 -1.50 -23.33 1.22
CA GLY A 13 -2.67 -23.52 2.09
C GLY A 13 -3.11 -22.24 2.78
N TYR A 14 -2.17 -21.38 3.19
CA TYR A 14 -2.49 -20.04 3.71
C TYR A 14 -3.21 -19.15 2.67
N PHE A 15 -2.70 -19.06 1.46
CA PHE A 15 -3.30 -18.24 0.40
C PHE A 15 -4.69 -18.75 0.02
N GLU A 16 -4.83 -20.07 -0.12
CA GLU A 16 -6.11 -20.74 -0.41
C GLU A 16 -7.12 -20.52 0.72
N SER A 17 -6.67 -20.50 1.98
CA SER A 17 -7.54 -20.21 3.14
C SER A 17 -7.98 -18.75 3.21
N CYS A 18 -7.12 -17.80 2.83
CA CYS A 18 -7.46 -16.38 2.69
C CYS A 18 -8.51 -16.16 1.58
N ALA A 19 -8.45 -16.94 0.48
CA ALA A 19 -9.41 -16.97 -0.62
C ALA A 19 -9.88 -15.56 -1.08
N PRO A 20 -8.99 -14.71 -1.61
CA PRO A 20 -9.39 -13.38 -2.05
C PRO A 20 -10.41 -13.47 -3.20
N LYS A 21 -11.60 -12.86 -3.04
CA LYS A 21 -12.65 -12.84 -4.09
C LYS A 21 -12.27 -11.97 -5.28
N PHE A 22 -11.57 -10.88 -5.02
CA PHE A 22 -11.09 -9.97 -6.04
C PHE A 22 -9.78 -9.30 -5.60
N CYS A 23 -8.97 -8.90 -6.56
CA CYS A 23 -7.85 -8.00 -6.36
C CYS A 23 -8.09 -6.73 -7.19
N THR A 24 -7.74 -5.59 -6.62
CA THR A 24 -7.75 -4.30 -7.31
C THR A 24 -6.34 -3.75 -7.34
N TYR A 25 -5.93 -3.20 -8.48
CA TYR A 25 -4.67 -2.46 -8.57
C TYR A 25 -4.86 -1.23 -9.44
N SER A 26 -4.12 -0.18 -9.12
CA SER A 26 -4.16 1.08 -9.85
C SER A 26 -2.82 1.38 -10.49
N TYR A 27 -2.86 1.84 -11.75
CA TYR A 27 -1.67 2.29 -12.47
C TYR A 27 -1.87 3.72 -13.01
N PRO A 28 -0.81 4.53 -13.09
CA PRO A 28 -0.90 5.88 -13.60
C PRO A 28 -1.09 5.89 -15.13
N GLN A 29 -2.16 6.52 -15.59
CA GLN A 29 -2.46 6.74 -17.00
C GLN A 29 -2.50 8.25 -17.29
N ARG A 30 -1.90 8.67 -18.42
CA ARG A 30 -1.78 10.09 -18.78
C ARG A 30 -3.05 10.68 -19.39
N PHE A 31 -3.79 9.89 -20.18
CA PHE A 31 -4.96 10.38 -20.90
C PHE A 31 -6.07 9.33 -20.86
N SER A 32 -7.16 9.65 -20.18
CA SER A 32 -8.42 8.91 -20.30
C SER A 32 -9.38 9.72 -21.18
N LEU A 33 -10.16 9.04 -22.03
CA LEU A 33 -11.18 9.69 -22.88
C LEU A 33 -12.11 10.67 -22.12
N PRO A 34 -12.67 10.34 -20.94
CA PRO A 34 -13.50 11.29 -20.20
C PRO A 34 -12.76 12.56 -19.79
N TYR A 35 -11.45 12.48 -19.54
CA TYR A 35 -10.62 13.64 -19.22
C TYR A 35 -10.50 14.61 -20.41
N ILE A 36 -10.33 14.08 -21.62
CA ILE A 36 -10.25 14.91 -22.85
C ILE A 36 -11.59 15.63 -23.07
N MET A 37 -12.70 14.91 -22.94
CA MET A 37 -14.04 15.48 -23.14
C MET A 37 -14.37 16.58 -22.13
N THR A 38 -14.10 16.35 -20.85
CA THR A 38 -14.32 17.35 -19.80
C THR A 38 -13.42 18.58 -19.96
N THR A 39 -12.19 18.41 -20.46
CA THR A 39 -11.28 19.53 -20.75
C THR A 39 -11.81 20.40 -21.90
N LEU A 40 -12.27 19.79 -23.00
CA LEU A 40 -12.86 20.52 -24.13
C LEU A 40 -14.13 21.29 -23.73
N ILE A 41 -15.00 20.67 -22.92
CA ILE A 41 -16.20 21.31 -22.37
C ILE A 41 -15.83 22.49 -21.47
N SER A 42 -14.79 22.35 -20.64
CA SER A 42 -14.34 23.40 -19.73
C SER A 42 -13.75 24.62 -20.46
N ILE A 43 -12.98 24.38 -21.53
CA ILE A 43 -12.39 25.44 -22.36
C ILE A 43 -13.47 26.19 -23.14
N THR A 44 -14.45 25.47 -23.72
CA THR A 44 -15.49 26.07 -24.56
C THR A 44 -16.54 26.84 -23.75
N GLY A 45 -16.93 26.34 -22.59
CA GLY A 45 -17.96 26.94 -21.74
C GLY A 45 -17.39 27.77 -20.59
N GLY A 46 -16.87 27.10 -19.57
CA GLY A 46 -16.57 27.70 -18.27
C GLY A 46 -15.51 28.79 -18.32
N LEU A 47 -14.38 28.53 -18.99
CA LEU A 47 -13.26 29.47 -19.06
C LEU A 47 -13.66 30.76 -19.79
N ASN A 48 -14.41 30.63 -20.88
CA ASN A 48 -14.86 31.76 -21.69
C ASN A 48 -15.76 32.71 -20.88
N ILE A 49 -16.75 32.17 -20.15
CA ILE A 49 -17.68 32.97 -19.34
C ILE A 49 -16.94 33.72 -18.23
N VAL A 50 -16.07 33.03 -17.48
CA VAL A 50 -15.31 33.63 -16.38
C VAL A 50 -14.38 34.74 -16.89
N VAL A 51 -13.63 34.49 -17.97
CA VAL A 51 -12.72 35.48 -18.54
C VAL A 51 -13.47 36.70 -19.09
N ARG A 52 -14.67 36.52 -19.65
CA ARG A 52 -15.52 37.63 -20.12
C ARG A 52 -16.00 38.55 -19.00
N ILE A 53 -16.34 37.99 -17.85
CA ILE A 53 -16.73 38.75 -16.66
C ILE A 53 -15.51 39.48 -16.07
N LEU A 54 -14.39 38.77 -15.90
CA LEU A 54 -13.16 39.32 -15.33
C LEU A 54 -12.60 40.44 -16.20
N SER A 55 -12.49 40.26 -17.52
CA SER A 55 -12.03 41.30 -18.45
C SER A 55 -12.87 42.58 -18.34
N SER A 56 -14.21 42.44 -18.30
CA SER A 56 -15.12 43.58 -18.15
C SER A 56 -14.92 44.31 -16.81
N TRP A 57 -14.63 43.57 -15.74
CA TRP A 57 -14.41 44.15 -14.41
C TRP A 57 -13.05 44.84 -14.30
N ILE A 58 -11.99 44.19 -14.80
CA ILE A 58 -10.62 44.70 -14.83
C ILE A 58 -10.55 45.99 -15.64
N VAL A 59 -11.16 46.05 -16.83
CA VAL A 59 -11.17 47.27 -17.66
C VAL A 59 -11.86 48.42 -16.96
N LYS A 60 -13.04 48.19 -16.37
CA LYS A 60 -13.75 49.20 -15.58
C LYS A 60 -12.90 49.71 -14.43
N PHE A 61 -12.18 48.81 -13.75
CA PHE A 61 -11.29 49.17 -12.65
C PHE A 61 -10.07 49.98 -13.11
N LEU A 62 -9.39 49.54 -14.18
CA LEU A 62 -8.22 50.22 -14.74
C LEU A 62 -8.56 51.60 -15.30
N ILE A 63 -9.71 51.74 -15.96
CA ILE A 63 -10.14 53.04 -16.51
C ILE A 63 -10.59 53.98 -15.40
N ARG A 64 -11.28 53.50 -14.37
CA ARG A 64 -11.59 54.33 -13.17
C ARG A 64 -10.31 54.86 -12.52
N LYS A 65 -9.27 54.03 -12.37
CA LYS A 65 -7.97 54.48 -11.86
C LYS A 65 -7.28 55.45 -12.80
N LYS A 66 -7.30 55.21 -14.12
CA LYS A 66 -6.70 56.11 -15.10
C LYS A 66 -7.42 57.46 -15.17
N GLN A 67 -8.75 57.50 -15.04
CA GLN A 67 -9.50 58.76 -14.94
C GLN A 67 -9.12 59.56 -13.69
N LEU A 68 -8.89 58.88 -12.56
CA LEU A 68 -8.39 59.51 -11.33
C LEU A 68 -6.95 60.05 -11.49
N ILE A 69 -6.10 59.40 -12.30
CA ILE A 69 -4.72 59.83 -12.54
C ILE A 69 -4.64 60.91 -13.63
N VAL A 70 -5.42 60.79 -14.72
CA VAL A 70 -5.44 61.77 -15.83
C VAL A 70 -6.12 63.07 -15.41
N ALA A 71 -7.08 63.05 -14.48
CA ALA A 71 -7.55 64.29 -13.84
C ALA A 71 -6.43 65.07 -13.11
N LYS A 72 -5.26 64.44 -12.89
CA LYS A 72 -4.06 65.03 -12.31
C LYS A 72 -3.01 65.43 -13.36
N GLU A 73 -3.23 65.17 -14.66
CA GLU A 73 -2.20 65.21 -15.71
C GLU A 73 -2.66 65.92 -17.01
N ILE A 74 -3.79 66.66 -16.99
CA ILE A 74 -4.20 67.57 -18.08
C ILE A 74 -3.51 68.93 -17.89
N ASP A 75 -2.19 68.97 -17.97
CA ASP A 75 -1.48 70.26 -18.05
C ASP A 75 -0.22 70.28 -18.92
N GLU A 76 0.09 69.29 -19.77
CA GLU A 76 1.19 69.50 -20.72
C GLU A 76 1.20 68.61 -21.99
N SER A 77 1.09 69.31 -23.13
CA SER A 77 1.68 69.05 -24.46
C SER A 77 1.05 68.07 -25.47
N ASN A 78 0.50 68.69 -26.53
CA ASN A 78 0.40 68.23 -27.92
C ASN A 78 1.80 68.26 -28.58
N SER A 79 2.27 67.27 -29.36
CA SER A 79 2.04 66.87 -30.77
C SER A 79 3.31 67.11 -31.58
N ASP A 80 3.73 66.13 -32.40
CA ASP A 80 3.99 66.36 -33.84
C ASP A 80 4.36 65.08 -34.61
N ILE A 81 4.05 65.13 -35.90
CA ILE A 81 3.93 64.06 -36.91
C ILE A 81 5.06 64.22 -37.95
N ASN A 82 5.64 63.13 -38.50
CA ASN A 82 5.71 62.94 -39.97
C ASN A 82 6.30 61.61 -40.51
N LEU A 83 5.75 61.27 -41.69
CA LEU A 83 5.86 60.12 -42.61
C LEU A 83 7.21 60.04 -43.37
N ASN A 84 7.61 59.05 -44.19
CA ASN A 84 7.35 57.63 -44.53
C ASN A 84 8.15 57.37 -45.84
N LYS A 85 8.76 56.19 -46.09
CA LYS A 85 8.68 55.52 -47.42
C LYS A 85 9.23 54.10 -47.41
N GLN A 86 8.49 53.21 -48.07
CA GLN A 86 8.79 51.79 -48.28
C GLN A 86 8.41 51.42 -49.71
N SER A 87 9.10 50.48 -50.35
CA SER A 87 8.52 49.67 -51.43
C SER A 87 9.15 48.28 -51.52
N ILE A 88 8.37 47.32 -52.08
CA ILE A 88 8.66 45.89 -52.34
C ILE A 88 8.14 44.88 -51.29
N LYS A 89 8.06 45.19 -49.98
CA LYS A 89 7.38 44.33 -48.95
C LYS A 89 5.83 44.24 -49.12
N MET A 90 5.25 44.91 -50.11
CA MET A 90 3.90 45.47 -50.05
C MET A 90 2.72 44.48 -50.17
N ARG A 91 2.87 43.27 -50.74
CA ARG A 91 1.73 42.33 -50.93
C ARG A 91 1.54 41.34 -49.76
N VAL A 92 2.62 40.73 -49.28
CA VAL A 92 2.59 39.94 -48.03
C VAL A 92 2.35 40.88 -46.85
N ASN A 93 2.97 42.07 -46.86
CA ASN A 93 2.66 43.11 -45.89
C ASN A 93 1.23 43.62 -46.05
N LYS A 94 0.57 43.61 -47.22
CA LYS A 94 -0.86 43.99 -47.33
C LYS A 94 -1.78 42.99 -46.63
N LEU A 95 -1.58 41.68 -46.83
CA LEU A 95 -2.35 40.66 -46.10
C LEU A 95 -2.02 40.66 -44.61
N PHE A 96 -0.74 40.79 -44.25
CA PHE A 96 -0.34 40.97 -42.85
C PHE A 96 -0.87 42.27 -42.26
N VAL A 97 -0.97 43.36 -43.03
CA VAL A 97 -1.50 44.66 -42.59
C VAL A 97 -3.02 44.61 -42.49
N GLU A 98 -3.74 43.95 -43.40
CA GLU A 98 -5.19 43.76 -43.31
C GLU A 98 -5.54 42.82 -42.14
N ALA A 99 -4.82 41.72 -41.96
CA ALA A 99 -4.96 40.84 -40.80
C ALA A 99 -4.59 41.57 -39.50
N ARG A 100 -3.48 42.32 -39.49
CA ARG A 100 -3.04 43.14 -38.35
C ARG A 100 -4.05 44.24 -38.03
N ASN A 101 -4.61 44.92 -39.03
CA ASN A 101 -5.60 45.97 -38.83
C ASN A 101 -6.92 45.37 -38.32
N SER A 102 -7.32 44.21 -38.85
CA SER A 102 -8.47 43.44 -38.35
C SER A 102 -8.26 42.94 -36.92
N LEU A 103 -7.03 42.53 -36.56
CA LEU A 103 -6.62 42.14 -35.19
C LEU A 103 -6.54 43.35 -34.24
N ILE A 104 -6.06 44.51 -34.70
CA ILE A 104 -5.93 45.74 -33.91
C ILE A 104 -7.31 46.37 -33.63
N THR A 105 -8.24 46.26 -34.59
CA THR A 105 -9.62 46.76 -34.50
C THR A 105 -10.59 45.72 -33.95
N LEU A 106 -10.11 44.51 -33.64
CA LEU A 106 -10.93 43.44 -33.09
C LEU A 106 -11.56 43.90 -31.77
N ASN A 107 -12.89 43.95 -31.76
CA ASN A 107 -13.69 44.26 -30.60
C ASN A 107 -14.76 43.18 -30.41
N LEU A 108 -14.47 42.18 -29.59
CA LEU A 108 -15.42 41.12 -29.21
C LEU A 108 -16.55 41.64 -28.32
N PHE A 109 -16.39 42.81 -27.70
CA PHE A 109 -17.37 43.46 -26.84
C PHE A 109 -18.03 44.62 -27.60
N LYS A 110 -18.80 44.29 -28.64
CA LYS A 110 -19.50 45.28 -29.46
C LYS A 110 -20.54 46.03 -28.61
N LYS A 111 -20.25 47.29 -28.29
CA LYS A 111 -21.19 48.29 -27.75
C LYS A 111 -21.26 49.49 -28.67
N THR A 112 -22.26 50.35 -28.44
CA THR A 112 -22.57 51.60 -29.14
C THR A 112 -21.33 52.44 -29.46
N LEU A 113 -21.39 53.27 -30.52
CA LEU A 113 -20.26 54.03 -31.07
C LEU A 113 -19.47 54.89 -30.05
N VAL A 114 -20.07 55.23 -28.91
CA VAL A 114 -19.45 56.02 -27.83
C VAL A 114 -18.48 55.20 -26.96
N ASP A 115 -18.61 53.86 -26.93
CA ASP A 115 -17.89 52.97 -26.00
C ASP A 115 -16.82 52.07 -26.67
N ILE A 116 -16.43 52.41 -27.90
CA ILE A 116 -15.53 51.58 -28.73
C ILE A 116 -14.18 51.34 -28.03
N ARG A 117 -13.63 52.36 -27.35
CA ARG A 117 -12.33 52.25 -26.65
C ARG A 117 -12.37 51.22 -25.52
N HIS A 118 -13.42 51.21 -24.69
CA HIS A 118 -13.56 50.21 -23.62
C HIS A 118 -13.70 48.79 -24.19
N GLY A 119 -14.41 48.66 -25.30
CA GLY A 119 -14.54 47.38 -26.02
C GLY A 119 -13.20 46.83 -26.51
N ILE A 120 -12.36 47.68 -27.11
CA ILE A 120 -11.02 47.28 -27.60
C ILE A 120 -10.10 46.86 -26.43
N TYR A 121 -10.05 47.63 -25.33
CA TYR A 121 -9.25 47.26 -24.15
C TYR A 121 -9.75 45.98 -23.49
N SER A 122 -11.07 45.81 -23.38
CA SER A 122 -11.67 44.59 -22.86
C SER A 122 -11.36 43.39 -23.74
N THR A 123 -11.35 43.56 -25.06
CA THR A 123 -10.99 42.50 -25.99
C THR A 123 -9.53 42.07 -25.83
N ARG A 124 -8.59 43.01 -25.67
CA ARG A 124 -7.17 42.70 -25.46
C ARG A 124 -6.93 41.96 -24.13
N ILE A 125 -7.51 42.47 -23.04
CA ILE A 125 -7.41 41.83 -21.72
C ILE A 125 -8.07 40.45 -21.74
N TYR A 126 -9.23 40.32 -22.38
CA TYR A 126 -9.90 39.04 -22.58
C TYR A 126 -9.01 38.03 -23.31
N ILE A 127 -8.38 38.40 -24.42
CA ILE A 127 -7.50 37.49 -25.18
C ILE A 127 -6.29 37.07 -24.33
N ILE A 128 -5.65 37.99 -23.62
CA ILE A 128 -4.49 37.69 -22.75
C ILE A 128 -4.88 36.74 -21.61
N LEU A 129 -6.01 36.99 -20.95
CA LEU A 129 -6.49 36.13 -19.87
C LEU A 129 -6.91 34.75 -20.39
N LEU A 130 -7.53 34.70 -21.57
CA LEU A 130 -7.94 33.45 -22.19
C LEU A 130 -6.72 32.59 -22.57
N THR A 131 -5.69 33.18 -23.19
CA THR A 131 -4.48 32.45 -23.55
C THR A 131 -3.70 32.00 -22.31
N ALA A 132 -3.54 32.86 -21.30
CA ALA A 132 -2.90 32.50 -20.05
C ALA A 132 -3.65 31.36 -19.33
N GLY A 133 -4.98 31.44 -19.24
CA GLY A 133 -5.80 30.38 -18.65
C GLY A 133 -5.71 29.05 -19.40
N ALA A 134 -5.73 29.08 -20.74
CA ALA A 134 -5.56 27.88 -21.56
C ALA A 134 -4.17 27.24 -21.38
N ILE A 135 -3.10 28.04 -21.29
CA ILE A 135 -1.74 27.56 -21.02
C ILE A 135 -1.66 26.90 -19.64
N ILE A 136 -2.16 27.57 -18.59
CA ILE A 136 -2.17 27.03 -17.21
C ILE A 136 -2.91 25.69 -17.16
N MET A 137 -4.11 25.62 -17.76
CA MET A 137 -4.89 24.39 -17.84
C MET A 137 -4.12 23.29 -18.58
N THR A 138 -3.49 23.60 -19.70
CA THR A 138 -2.71 22.63 -20.48
C THR A 138 -1.50 22.10 -19.68
N VAL A 139 -0.75 22.99 -19.04
CA VAL A 139 0.39 22.63 -18.20
C VAL A 139 -0.07 21.76 -17.03
N TYR A 140 -1.14 22.16 -16.34
CA TYR A 140 -1.73 21.38 -15.27
C TYR A 140 -2.14 19.97 -15.73
N SER A 141 -2.81 19.88 -16.89
CA SER A 141 -3.20 18.61 -17.50
C SER A 141 -2.01 17.73 -17.89
N THR A 142 -0.88 18.31 -18.29
CA THR A 142 0.33 17.52 -18.61
C THR A 142 1.04 16.98 -17.37
N ILE A 143 0.90 17.66 -16.22
CA ILE A 143 1.56 17.29 -14.97
C ILE A 143 0.75 16.25 -14.19
N VAL A 144 -0.57 16.42 -14.13
CA VAL A 144 -1.44 15.55 -13.32
C VAL A 144 -1.67 14.21 -14.02
N ARG A 145 -1.35 13.12 -13.33
CA ARG A 145 -1.63 11.75 -13.79
C ARG A 145 -2.92 11.25 -13.16
N THR A 146 -3.80 10.68 -13.96
CA THR A 146 -5.00 10.00 -13.47
C THR A 146 -4.68 8.53 -13.19
N SER A 147 -5.18 7.97 -12.09
CA SER A 147 -5.07 6.53 -11.81
C SER A 147 -6.29 5.79 -12.33
N THR A 148 -6.06 4.73 -13.11
CA THR A 148 -7.13 3.79 -13.50
C THR A 148 -7.01 2.55 -12.64
N SER A 149 -8.13 2.08 -12.07
CA SER A 149 -8.19 0.86 -11.25
C SER A 149 -8.72 -0.31 -12.06
N ILE A 150 -8.02 -1.43 -12.05
CA ILE A 150 -8.44 -2.70 -12.67
C ILE A 150 -8.86 -3.67 -11.56
N ILE A 151 -9.92 -4.43 -11.81
CA ILE A 151 -10.44 -5.46 -10.91
C ILE A 151 -10.19 -6.83 -11.54
N VAL A 152 -9.52 -7.72 -10.81
CA VAL A 152 -9.28 -9.12 -11.18
C VAL A 152 -10.12 -10.00 -10.26
N GLN A 153 -11.02 -10.80 -10.82
CA GLN A 153 -11.90 -11.69 -10.07
C GLN A 153 -11.21 -13.03 -9.80
N ASN A 154 -11.39 -13.58 -8.60
CA ASN A 154 -10.87 -14.88 -8.13
C ASN A 154 -9.41 -15.15 -8.58
N PRO A 155 -8.45 -14.32 -8.15
CA PRO A 155 -7.06 -14.45 -8.56
C PRO A 155 -6.44 -15.76 -8.06
N THR A 156 -5.67 -16.42 -8.93
CA THR A 156 -4.83 -17.54 -8.52
C THR A 156 -3.59 -17.07 -7.76
N LEU A 157 -2.92 -17.96 -7.01
CA LEU A 157 -1.69 -17.63 -6.28
C LEU A 157 -0.63 -17.00 -7.20
N LEU A 158 -0.40 -17.60 -8.37
CA LEU A 158 0.55 -17.08 -9.37
C LEU A 158 0.16 -15.70 -9.90
N GLN A 159 -1.14 -15.45 -10.09
CA GLN A 159 -1.61 -14.13 -10.52
C GLN A 159 -1.40 -13.09 -9.43
N PHE A 160 -1.68 -13.43 -8.17
CA PHE A 160 -1.41 -12.57 -7.03
C PHE A 160 0.09 -12.24 -6.93
N GLU A 161 0.97 -13.23 -6.99
CA GLU A 161 2.42 -13.01 -6.90
C GLU A 161 2.92 -12.09 -8.02
N LYS A 162 2.44 -12.31 -9.26
CA LYS A 162 2.79 -11.45 -10.40
C LYS A 162 2.30 -10.01 -10.21
N LEU A 163 1.06 -9.83 -9.79
CA LEU A 163 0.49 -8.50 -9.54
C LEU A 163 1.19 -7.80 -8.37
N TYR A 164 1.56 -8.54 -7.32
CA TYR A 164 2.28 -8.01 -6.17
C TYR A 164 3.67 -7.52 -6.56
N GLN A 165 4.38 -8.26 -7.42
CA GLN A 165 5.68 -7.83 -7.96
C GLN A 165 5.55 -6.58 -8.84
N GLN A 166 4.48 -6.46 -9.63
CA GLN A 166 4.33 -5.37 -10.58
C GLN A 166 3.73 -4.09 -9.95
N TYR A 167 2.84 -4.23 -8.97
CA TYR A 167 2.07 -3.13 -8.38
C TYR A 167 2.01 -3.19 -6.83
N PRO A 168 3.14 -3.29 -6.13
CA PRO A 168 3.15 -3.55 -4.68
C PRO A 168 2.43 -2.48 -3.85
N SER A 169 2.51 -1.20 -4.27
CA SER A 169 1.95 -0.07 -3.49
C SER A 169 0.46 0.17 -3.71
N THR A 170 -0.12 -0.31 -4.82
CA THR A 170 -1.51 -0.05 -5.20
C THR A 170 -2.38 -1.30 -5.25
N LEU A 171 -1.77 -2.49 -5.15
CA LEU A 171 -2.48 -3.75 -5.09
C LEU A 171 -3.21 -3.90 -3.75
N SER A 172 -4.51 -4.15 -3.82
CA SER A 172 -5.38 -4.41 -2.69
C SER A 172 -6.26 -5.62 -2.99
N CYS A 173 -6.11 -6.66 -2.17
CA CYS A 173 -6.85 -7.91 -2.26
C CYS A 173 -7.44 -8.22 -0.87
N PRO A 174 -8.74 -8.02 -0.62
CA PRO A 174 -9.33 -8.43 0.65
C PRO A 174 -9.42 -9.95 0.75
N CYS A 175 -8.99 -10.52 1.89
CA CYS A 175 -9.25 -11.92 2.20
C CYS A 175 -10.75 -12.13 2.48
N GLN A 176 -11.30 -13.27 2.06
CA GLN A 176 -12.64 -13.70 2.47
C GLN A 176 -12.64 -14.13 3.94
N ASN A 177 -11.59 -14.84 4.37
CA ASN A 177 -11.40 -15.23 5.77
C ASN A 177 -10.28 -14.41 6.39
N LEU A 178 -10.60 -13.65 7.44
CA LEU A 178 -9.64 -12.82 8.15
C LEU A 178 -8.77 -13.62 9.13
N SER A 179 -9.20 -14.85 9.46
CA SER A 179 -8.54 -15.72 10.43
C SER A 179 -8.40 -17.13 9.86
N VAL A 180 -7.21 -17.70 9.98
CA VAL A 180 -6.87 -19.04 9.51
C VAL A 180 -6.25 -19.81 10.67
N MET A 181 -6.71 -21.04 10.96
CA MET A 181 -6.16 -21.82 12.06
C MET A 181 -4.68 -22.13 11.81
N HIS A 182 -3.85 -22.04 12.84
CA HIS A 182 -2.42 -22.33 12.71
C HIS A 182 -2.16 -23.76 12.21
N SER A 183 -3.00 -24.73 12.59
CA SER A 183 -2.93 -26.12 12.12
C SER A 183 -2.96 -26.28 10.60
N SER A 184 -3.58 -25.34 9.88
CA SER A 184 -3.70 -25.38 8.41
C SER A 184 -2.51 -24.74 7.68
N ILE A 185 -1.68 -23.96 8.38
CA ILE A 185 -0.59 -23.18 7.75
C ILE A 185 0.79 -23.50 8.34
N MET A 186 0.85 -24.18 9.48
CA MET A 186 2.10 -24.54 10.13
C MET A 186 1.96 -25.82 10.93
N THR A 187 2.89 -26.74 10.73
CA THR A 187 3.03 -27.97 11.51
C THR A 187 4.24 -27.85 12.42
N ILE A 188 4.07 -28.11 13.71
CA ILE A 188 5.14 -28.13 14.71
C ILE A 188 5.28 -29.57 15.22
N TRP A 189 6.51 -30.06 15.30
CA TRP A 189 6.79 -31.36 15.93
C TRP A 189 7.98 -31.26 16.90
N PRO A 190 7.81 -31.72 18.15
CA PRO A 190 8.88 -31.80 19.12
C PRO A 190 9.75 -33.04 18.87
N ARG A 191 11.05 -32.88 19.10
CA ARG A 191 12.00 -33.98 19.23
C ARG A 191 12.41 -34.08 20.69
N TYR A 192 12.10 -35.22 21.29
CA TYR A 192 12.45 -35.50 22.68
C TYR A 192 13.88 -36.05 22.78
N HIS A 193 14.51 -35.79 23.92
CA HIS A 193 15.82 -36.29 24.25
C HIS A 193 15.83 -37.83 24.25
N GLN A 194 16.90 -38.42 23.72
CA GLN A 194 17.05 -39.88 23.56
C GLN A 194 16.85 -40.67 24.86
N VAL A 195 17.10 -40.03 26.01
CA VAL A 195 16.86 -40.66 27.31
C VAL A 195 15.39 -41.04 27.51
N CYS A 196 14.45 -40.27 26.96
CA CYS A 196 13.02 -40.49 27.11
C CYS A 196 12.48 -41.67 26.31
N SER A 197 13.23 -42.15 25.32
CA SER A 197 12.95 -43.37 24.58
C SER A 197 13.90 -44.52 24.94
N SER A 198 14.76 -44.34 25.93
CA SER A 198 15.77 -45.32 26.33
C SER A 198 15.21 -46.38 27.30
N LYS A 199 15.92 -47.51 27.42
CA LYS A 199 15.61 -48.57 28.40
C LYS A 199 15.66 -48.10 29.87
N PHE A 200 16.18 -46.90 30.14
CA PHE A 200 16.25 -46.33 31.48
C PHE A 200 14.90 -45.81 32.02
N VAL A 201 13.94 -45.54 31.14
CA VAL A 201 12.63 -44.97 31.49
C VAL A 201 11.45 -45.76 30.95
N GLN A 202 11.69 -46.82 30.18
CA GLN A 202 10.63 -47.67 29.64
C GLN A 202 10.00 -48.55 30.74
N ASN A 203 8.68 -48.66 30.74
CA ASN A 203 7.89 -49.40 31.75
C ASN A 203 8.11 -50.92 31.73
N ASP A 204 8.56 -51.47 30.61
CA ASP A 204 8.86 -52.89 30.39
C ASP A 204 10.33 -53.23 30.63
N GLY A 205 11.13 -52.27 31.10
CA GLY A 205 12.57 -52.41 31.35
C GLY A 205 12.94 -52.95 32.72
N TRP A 206 14.21 -52.72 33.08
CA TRP A 206 14.83 -53.17 34.33
C TRP A 206 14.13 -52.63 35.59
N LEU A 207 13.47 -51.46 35.50
CA LEU A 207 12.71 -50.85 36.59
C LEU A 207 11.60 -51.76 37.13
N LYS A 208 10.99 -52.58 36.27
CA LYS A 208 9.93 -53.53 36.66
C LYS A 208 10.43 -54.62 37.62
N TYR A 209 11.68 -55.04 37.47
CA TYR A 209 12.28 -56.15 38.22
C TYR A 209 13.01 -55.68 39.48
N TRP A 210 13.15 -54.37 39.65
CA TRP A 210 13.87 -53.78 40.76
C TRP A 210 13.25 -54.01 42.15
N PRO A 211 11.91 -53.93 42.34
CA PRO A 211 11.27 -54.20 43.63
C PRO A 211 11.50 -55.63 44.13
N MET A 212 11.84 -56.56 43.23
CA MET A 212 12.08 -57.97 43.53
C MET A 212 13.44 -58.21 44.22
N ILE A 213 14.39 -57.28 44.11
CA ILE A 213 15.72 -57.39 44.71
C ILE A 213 15.70 -57.12 46.22
N LEU A 214 14.65 -56.45 46.74
CA LEU A 214 14.59 -55.98 48.13
C LEU A 214 13.67 -56.82 49.04
N ILE A 215 12.95 -57.82 48.50
CA ILE A 215 11.98 -58.60 49.28
C ILE A 215 12.12 -60.09 48.92
N GLU A 216 13.08 -60.79 49.55
CA GLU A 216 13.00 -62.24 49.74
C GLU A 216 12.48 -62.50 51.17
N PRO A 217 11.22 -62.91 51.37
CA PRO A 217 10.63 -63.05 52.71
C PRO A 217 11.17 -64.22 53.53
N ASN A 218 11.85 -65.20 52.90
CA ASN A 218 12.16 -66.50 53.51
C ASN A 218 13.64 -66.92 53.43
N ASN A 219 14.54 -66.00 53.11
CA ASN A 219 15.97 -66.29 53.09
C ASN A 219 16.63 -65.52 54.23
N THR A 220 17.18 -66.22 55.21
CA THR A 220 18.00 -65.65 56.30
C THR A 220 19.30 -65.03 55.80
N ASN A 221 19.56 -65.09 54.49
CA ASN A 221 20.61 -64.38 53.76
C ASN A 221 20.04 -63.19 52.99
N SER A 222 19.14 -62.40 53.59
CA SER A 222 18.75 -61.11 53.02
C SER A 222 20.03 -60.32 52.77
N ARG A 223 20.37 -60.13 51.48
CA ARG A 223 21.46 -59.23 51.12
C ARG A 223 20.92 -57.84 51.37
N ASP A 224 21.06 -57.39 52.61
CA ASP A 224 20.87 -56.00 52.97
C ASP A 224 21.90 -55.22 52.16
N PHE A 225 21.45 -54.67 51.03
CA PHE A 225 22.25 -53.74 50.28
C PHE A 225 22.44 -52.52 51.20
N PRO A 226 23.68 -52.09 51.43
CA PRO A 226 23.90 -50.90 52.24
C PRO A 226 23.16 -49.73 51.60
N SER A 227 22.66 -48.79 52.42
CA SER A 227 21.78 -47.70 51.95
C SER A 227 22.43 -46.77 50.92
N ASN A 228 23.75 -46.84 50.74
CA ASN A 228 24.51 -46.14 49.71
C ASN A 228 24.69 -46.94 48.40
N ASP A 229 24.18 -48.16 48.31
CA ASP A 229 24.21 -48.96 47.08
C ASP A 229 23.38 -48.25 46.00
N PHE A 230 23.95 -48.13 44.80
CA PHE A 230 23.26 -47.56 43.65
C PHE A 230 21.96 -48.32 43.33
N ARG A 231 21.87 -49.60 43.69
CA ARG A 231 20.64 -50.39 43.54
C ARG A 231 19.54 -50.02 44.54
N VAL A 232 19.84 -49.24 45.56
CA VAL A 232 18.83 -48.71 46.48
C VAL A 232 18.51 -47.26 46.12
N THR A 233 19.55 -46.47 45.84
CA THR A 233 19.41 -45.02 45.59
C THR A 233 19.07 -44.67 44.14
N GLY A 234 19.53 -45.46 43.17
CA GLY A 234 19.37 -45.24 41.73
C GLY A 234 17.93 -45.30 41.23
N GLN A 235 17.11 -46.18 41.82
CA GLN A 235 15.71 -46.39 41.41
C GLN A 235 14.91 -45.09 41.39
N ALA A 236 15.01 -44.32 42.47
CA ALA A 236 14.29 -43.07 42.62
C ALA A 236 14.65 -42.07 41.51
N PHE A 237 15.93 -42.00 41.13
CA PHE A 237 16.37 -41.13 40.04
C PHE A 237 15.78 -41.52 38.69
N PHE A 238 15.75 -42.82 38.36
CA PHE A 238 15.21 -43.28 37.08
C PHE A 238 13.67 -43.25 37.03
N GLN A 239 12.99 -43.51 38.15
CA GLN A 239 11.56 -43.28 38.26
C GLN A 239 11.24 -41.79 38.06
N GLN A 240 11.99 -40.90 38.70
CA GLN A 240 11.81 -39.46 38.53
C GLN A 240 12.10 -39.01 37.09
N LEU A 241 13.12 -39.57 36.46
CA LEU A 241 13.43 -39.35 35.05
C LEU A 241 12.28 -39.79 34.12
N GLN A 242 11.68 -40.94 34.39
CA GLN A 242 10.51 -41.43 33.67
C GLN A 242 9.33 -40.46 33.82
N THR A 243 9.04 -40.01 35.04
CA THR A 243 7.98 -39.02 35.30
C THR A 243 8.26 -37.71 34.55
N PHE A 244 9.49 -37.21 34.55
CA PHE A 244 9.85 -36.00 33.79
C PHE A 244 9.67 -36.17 32.28
N CYS A 245 10.00 -37.34 31.73
CA CYS A 245 9.79 -37.63 30.31
C CYS A 245 8.31 -37.69 29.95
N ALA A 246 7.49 -38.36 30.76
CA ALA A 246 6.05 -38.44 30.56
C ALA A 246 5.41 -37.04 30.63
N LEU A 247 5.72 -36.29 31.70
CA LEU A 247 5.21 -34.93 31.89
C LEU A 247 5.61 -33.99 30.76
N ALA A 248 6.88 -34.02 30.34
CA ALA A 248 7.34 -33.18 29.24
C ALA A 248 6.61 -33.50 27.92
N THR A 249 6.39 -34.78 27.64
CA THR A 249 5.66 -35.22 26.44
C THR A 249 4.21 -34.74 26.46
N GLU A 250 3.54 -34.85 27.60
CA GLU A 250 2.16 -34.40 27.79
C GLU A 250 2.03 -32.87 27.68
N ILE A 251 2.89 -32.12 28.37
CA ILE A 251 2.90 -30.65 28.30
C ILE A 251 3.11 -30.18 26.86
N LEU A 252 4.07 -30.76 26.14
CA LEU A 252 4.35 -30.40 24.75
C LEU A 252 3.21 -30.77 23.80
N ALA A 253 2.59 -31.95 23.99
CA ALA A 253 1.42 -32.34 23.20
C ALA A 253 0.25 -31.36 23.40
N ASN A 254 -0.06 -31.01 24.66
CA ASN A 254 -1.12 -30.06 24.99
C ASN A 254 -0.80 -28.64 24.48
N ALA A 255 0.47 -28.22 24.55
CA ALA A 255 0.91 -26.93 24.03
C ALA A 255 0.76 -26.85 22.50
N VAL A 256 1.17 -27.91 21.78
CA VAL A 256 1.01 -27.99 20.32
C VAL A 256 -0.47 -28.04 19.92
N GLU A 257 -1.29 -28.79 20.64
CA GLU A 257 -2.74 -28.83 20.40
C GLU A 257 -3.38 -27.44 20.60
N THR A 258 -3.02 -26.76 21.69
CA THR A 258 -3.48 -25.40 21.97
C THR A 258 -3.05 -24.44 20.86
N PHE A 259 -1.77 -24.52 20.46
CA PHE A 259 -1.23 -23.74 19.35
C PHE A 259 -2.03 -23.95 18.06
N ASN A 260 -2.29 -25.21 17.69
CA ASN A 260 -3.04 -25.58 16.50
C ASN A 260 -4.46 -25.03 16.45
N ARG A 261 -5.08 -24.79 17.61
CA ARG A 261 -6.44 -24.21 17.74
C ARG A 261 -6.45 -22.67 17.68
N THR A 262 -5.30 -22.02 17.80
CA THR A 262 -5.21 -20.56 17.66
C THR A 262 -5.18 -20.13 16.20
N ASN A 263 -5.48 -18.85 15.95
CA ASN A 263 -5.64 -18.32 14.61
C ASN A 263 -4.53 -17.35 14.21
N PHE A 264 -4.11 -17.45 12.96
CA PHE A 264 -3.37 -16.46 12.22
C PHE A 264 -4.33 -15.44 11.61
N VAL A 265 -4.13 -14.14 11.85
CA VAL A 265 -5.08 -13.09 11.43
C VAL A 265 -4.44 -12.22 10.35
N SER A 266 -5.11 -12.09 9.21
CA SER A 266 -4.73 -11.13 8.16
C SER A 266 -5.92 -10.68 7.33
N ALA A 267 -6.01 -9.38 7.07
CA ALA A 267 -7.07 -8.81 6.22
C ALA A 267 -6.78 -8.90 4.71
N LYS A 268 -5.52 -9.14 4.35
CA LYS A 268 -5.03 -9.23 2.96
C LYS A 268 -4.03 -10.38 2.84
N PRO A 269 -3.92 -11.02 1.66
CA PRO A 269 -2.89 -12.04 1.45
C PRO A 269 -1.52 -11.39 1.59
N LEU A 270 -0.69 -11.99 2.42
CA LEU A 270 0.70 -11.58 2.60
C LEU A 270 1.56 -12.09 1.45
N ALA A 271 2.62 -11.34 1.11
CA ALA A 271 3.66 -11.89 0.26
C ALA A 271 4.38 -13.04 0.98
N LYS A 272 4.92 -13.99 0.21
CA LYS A 272 5.58 -15.18 0.76
C LYS A 272 6.65 -14.85 1.80
N ALA A 273 7.45 -13.80 1.58
CA ALA A 273 8.47 -13.36 2.53
C ALA A 273 7.85 -12.85 3.84
N ASP A 274 6.79 -12.05 3.76
CA ASP A 274 6.10 -11.49 4.93
C ASP A 274 5.39 -12.59 5.73
N PHE A 275 4.73 -13.53 5.04
CA PHE A 275 4.15 -14.72 5.64
C PHE A 275 5.21 -15.53 6.40
N ASN A 276 6.34 -15.84 5.76
CA ASN A 276 7.41 -16.61 6.39
C ASN A 276 8.00 -15.90 7.61
N SER A 277 8.14 -14.57 7.54
CA SER A 277 8.61 -13.73 8.64
C SER A 277 7.65 -13.78 9.84
N GLN A 278 6.34 -13.59 9.60
CA GLN A 278 5.33 -13.67 10.65
C GLN A 278 5.22 -15.09 11.23
N ALA A 279 5.24 -16.13 10.38
CA ALA A 279 5.23 -17.52 10.83
C ALA A 279 6.48 -17.87 11.67
N LEU A 280 7.64 -17.29 11.34
CA LEU A 280 8.84 -17.42 12.16
C LEU A 280 8.67 -16.74 13.52
N ALA A 281 8.16 -15.51 13.55
CA ALA A 281 7.92 -14.78 14.80
C ALA A 281 6.97 -15.53 15.74
N ILE A 282 5.85 -16.03 15.21
CA ILE A 282 4.88 -16.85 15.94
C ILE A 282 5.52 -18.13 16.48
N PHE A 283 6.31 -18.83 15.66
CA PHE A 283 7.03 -20.01 16.09
C PHE A 283 8.07 -19.72 17.18
N THR A 284 8.80 -18.60 17.07
CA THR A 284 9.77 -18.18 18.09
C THR A 284 9.08 -17.87 19.41
N GLN A 285 7.93 -17.20 19.38
CA GLN A 285 7.12 -16.95 20.57
C GLN A 285 6.64 -18.26 21.21
N PHE A 286 6.10 -19.19 20.40
CA PHE A 286 5.70 -20.51 20.89
C PHE A 286 6.88 -21.25 21.52
N LYS A 287 8.06 -21.24 20.87
CA LYS A 287 9.28 -21.87 21.40
C LYS A 287 9.66 -21.30 22.76
N GLN A 288 9.57 -19.97 22.96
CA GLN A 288 9.86 -19.33 24.24
C GLN A 288 8.89 -19.77 25.36
N GLN A 289 7.61 -19.97 25.03
CA GLN A 289 6.60 -20.42 26.00
C GLN A 289 6.84 -21.86 26.49
N VAL A 290 7.39 -22.73 25.65
CA VAL A 290 7.61 -24.15 25.98
C VAL A 290 9.04 -24.48 26.42
N SER A 291 9.97 -23.52 26.41
CA SER A 291 11.39 -23.73 26.76
C SER A 291 11.73 -23.31 28.21
N VAL A 292 10.76 -23.37 29.13
CA VAL A 292 10.97 -23.09 30.57
C VAL A 292 11.60 -24.29 31.28
#